data_AF-A0ABD0BK35-F1
#
_entry.id   AF-A0ABD0BK35-F1
#
_cell.length_a   1.000
_cell.length_b   1.000
_cell.length_c   1.000
_cell.angle_alpha   90.00
_cell.angle_beta   90.00
_cell.angle_gamma   90.00
#
_symmetry.space_group_name_H-M   'P 1'
#
loop_
_entity.id
_entity.type
_entity.pdbx_description
1 polymer ?
#
loop_
_entity_poly.entity_id
_entity_poly.type
_entity_poly.pdbx_seq_one_letter_code
_entity_poly.pdbx_strand_id
1 'polypeptide(L)'
;MQVFDATLRHRELTQEIFNIGDEVATYIENLAEAIADWDAELVDDCVAELEEIFEDARRDSRAVVRELVGLRQALTSGLASGTVAASAAMEDAVDRPVVLNAESLRERFPIQNSPVIVRELSQALEARTDLVGEYLAHIVSWELLETEKAARDLDALNLPMLYSRTAEIVFAAARAWTEAVATEHPGYTRTMRGAQPPAFLNERARIDAVVARVIAKRAGSGEYVG
;
A
#
# COMPACT_ATOMS: atom_id res chain seq x y z
N MET A 1 6.88 30.02 20.68
CA MET A 1 7.03 29.42 19.35
C MET A 1 6.93 30.55 18.34
N GLN A 2 7.99 30.80 17.56
CA GLN A 2 7.95 31.85 16.54
C GLN A 2 7.10 31.35 15.35
N VAL A 3 6.44 32.25 14.60
CA VAL A 3 5.57 31.88 13.45
C VAL A 3 6.32 31.05 12.40
N PHE A 4 7.64 31.25 12.29
CA PHE A 4 8.53 30.46 11.47
C PHE A 4 8.55 28.97 11.87
N ASP A 5 8.65 28.67 13.17
CA ASP A 5 8.65 27.29 13.69
C ASP A 5 7.33 26.57 13.40
N ALA A 6 6.19 27.28 13.56
CA ALA A 6 4.86 26.74 13.31
C ALA A 6 4.62 26.41 11.83
N THR A 7 5.16 27.22 10.92
CA THR A 7 5.05 27.02 9.48
C THR A 7 5.92 25.84 9.03
N LEU A 8 7.12 25.71 9.59
CA LEU A 8 7.99 24.55 9.35
C LEU A 8 7.32 23.25 9.82
N ARG A 9 6.78 23.22 11.05
CA ARG A 9 6.10 22.03 11.59
C ARG A 9 4.87 21.65 10.78
N HIS A 10 4.11 22.63 10.30
CA HIS A 10 2.99 22.36 9.38
C HIS A 10 3.48 21.62 8.12
N ARG A 11 4.58 22.07 7.50
CA ARG A 11 5.13 21.41 6.31
C ARG A 11 5.62 19.99 6.61
N GLU A 12 6.28 19.80 7.75
CA GLU A 12 6.74 18.47 8.20
C GLU A 12 5.57 17.50 8.36
N LEU A 13 4.51 17.90 9.06
CA LEU A 13 3.32 17.08 9.25
C LEU A 13 2.59 16.79 7.94
N THR A 14 2.53 17.75 7.01
CA THR A 14 1.99 17.49 5.66
C THR A 14 2.83 16.44 4.94
N GLN A 15 4.16 16.48 5.05
CA GLN A 15 5.04 15.46 4.50
C GLN A 15 4.86 14.09 5.19
N GLU A 16 4.64 14.08 6.51
CA GLU A 16 4.33 12.85 7.25
C GLU A 16 3.07 12.16 6.70
N ILE A 17 2.03 12.91 6.28
CA ILE A 17 0.85 12.33 5.61
C ILE A 17 1.24 11.63 4.30
N PHE A 18 2.04 12.27 3.44
CA PHE A 18 2.48 11.66 2.19
C PHE A 18 3.31 10.40 2.43
N ASN A 19 4.24 10.44 3.40
CA ASN A 19 5.07 9.29 3.73
C ASN A 19 4.23 8.08 4.19
N ILE A 20 3.14 8.30 4.94
CA ILE A 20 2.21 7.23 5.34
C ILE A 20 1.53 6.62 4.12
N GLY A 21 1.04 7.44 3.19
CA GLY A 21 0.44 6.95 1.95
C GLY A 21 1.43 6.16 1.09
N ASP A 22 2.63 6.70 0.90
CA ASP A 22 3.70 6.04 0.13
C ASP A 22 4.10 4.69 0.75
N GLU A 23 4.13 4.57 2.07
CA GLU A 23 4.41 3.31 2.76
C GLU A 23 3.29 2.29 2.52
N VAL A 24 2.02 2.69 2.68
CA VAL A 24 0.87 1.83 2.37
C VAL A 24 0.91 1.37 0.92
N ALA A 25 1.13 2.27 -0.03
CA ALA A 25 1.26 1.97 -1.45
C ALA A 25 2.36 0.93 -1.72
N THR A 26 3.54 1.13 -1.14
CA THR A 26 4.69 0.22 -1.29
C THR A 26 4.35 -1.21 -0.87
N TYR A 27 3.65 -1.40 0.26
CA TYR A 27 3.29 -2.75 0.72
C TYR A 27 2.16 -3.38 -0.11
N ILE A 28 1.27 -2.58 -0.70
CA ILE A 28 0.28 -3.09 -1.68
C ILE A 28 1.00 -3.55 -2.97
N GLU A 29 2.02 -2.82 -3.41
CA GLU A 29 2.85 -3.21 -4.56
C GLU A 29 3.62 -4.50 -4.28
N ASN A 30 4.19 -4.68 -3.07
CA ASN A 30 4.84 -5.93 -2.67
C ASN A 30 3.88 -7.13 -2.76
N LEU A 31 2.65 -6.97 -2.30
CA LEU A 31 1.60 -7.98 -2.44
C LEU A 31 1.31 -8.29 -3.92
N ALA A 32 1.22 -7.26 -4.77
CA ALA A 32 1.01 -7.46 -6.21
C ALA A 32 2.16 -8.23 -6.86
N GLU A 33 3.41 -7.94 -6.48
CA GLU A 33 4.59 -8.69 -6.93
C GLU A 33 4.56 -10.15 -6.46
N ALA A 34 4.16 -10.42 -5.21
CA ALA A 34 4.03 -11.78 -4.70
C ALA A 34 2.96 -12.60 -5.46
N ILE A 35 1.82 -11.97 -5.77
CA ILE A 35 0.76 -12.56 -6.60
C ILE A 35 1.25 -12.87 -8.01
N ALA A 36 1.97 -11.92 -8.63
CA ALA A 36 2.54 -12.09 -9.96
C ALA A 36 3.61 -13.21 -10.00
N ASP A 37 4.32 -13.43 -8.89
CA ASP A 37 5.25 -14.54 -8.75
C ASP A 37 4.59 -15.90 -8.48
N TRP A 38 3.26 -15.93 -8.30
CA TRP A 38 2.49 -17.13 -7.94
C TRP A 38 2.87 -17.74 -6.59
N ASP A 39 3.48 -16.96 -5.70
CA ASP A 39 3.96 -17.45 -4.41
C ASP A 39 2.90 -17.23 -3.32
N ALA A 40 2.03 -18.23 -3.14
CA ALA A 40 0.95 -18.15 -2.15
C ALA A 40 1.45 -18.00 -0.70
N GLU A 41 2.63 -18.54 -0.36
CA GLU A 41 3.22 -18.38 0.97
C GLU A 41 3.66 -16.92 1.17
N LEU A 42 4.32 -16.36 0.16
CA LEU A 42 4.73 -14.95 0.20
C LEU A 42 3.53 -13.99 0.19
N VAL A 43 2.44 -14.34 -0.50
CA VAL A 43 1.19 -13.58 -0.44
C VAL A 43 0.64 -13.53 0.99
N ASP A 44 0.63 -14.66 1.71
CA ASP A 44 0.20 -14.70 3.11
C ASP A 44 1.11 -13.85 4.01
N ASP A 45 2.43 -13.90 3.80
CA ASP A 45 3.40 -13.05 4.51
C ASP A 45 3.15 -11.55 4.23
N CYS A 46 2.95 -11.17 2.97
CA CYS A 46 2.63 -9.79 2.59
C CYS A 46 1.31 -9.31 3.18
N VAL A 47 0.29 -10.18 3.27
CA VAL A 47 -0.99 -9.85 3.92
C VAL A 47 -0.78 -9.57 5.41
N ALA A 48 -0.01 -10.41 6.11
CA ALA A 48 0.29 -10.21 7.53
C ALA A 48 1.06 -8.89 7.77
N GLU A 49 2.06 -8.59 6.95
CA GLU A 49 2.77 -7.31 7.01
C GLU A 49 1.83 -6.11 6.76
N LEU A 50 0.94 -6.22 5.77
CA LEU A 50 -0.05 -5.17 5.47
C LEU A 50 -1.02 -4.93 6.63
N GLU A 51 -1.39 -5.93 7.42
CA GLU A 51 -2.24 -5.75 8.61
C GLU A 51 -1.58 -4.78 9.61
N GLU A 52 -0.28 -4.95 9.85
CA GLU A 52 0.51 -4.07 10.71
C GLU A 52 0.61 -2.67 10.11
N ILE A 53 0.96 -2.57 8.82
CA ILE A 53 1.09 -1.29 8.11
C ILE A 53 -0.21 -0.49 8.13
N PHE A 54 -1.38 -1.13 7.91
CA PHE A 54 -2.66 -0.44 8.00
C PHE A 54 -3.03 -0.05 9.43
N GLU A 55 -2.64 -0.82 10.46
CA GLU A 55 -2.81 -0.40 11.85
C GLU A 55 -2.00 0.87 12.15
N ASP A 56 -0.73 0.88 11.77
CA ASP A 56 0.19 2.00 11.98
C ASP A 56 -0.27 3.22 11.20
N ALA A 57 -0.59 3.08 9.90
CA ALA A 57 -1.12 4.17 9.08
C ALA A 57 -2.36 4.84 9.70
N ARG A 58 -3.28 4.06 10.28
CA ARG A 58 -4.47 4.61 10.97
C ARG A 58 -4.13 5.30 12.28
N ARG A 59 -3.16 4.79 13.03
CA ARG A 59 -2.70 5.37 14.30
C ARG A 59 -1.97 6.69 14.05
N ASP A 60 -1.03 6.67 13.12
CA ASP A 60 -0.11 7.77 12.82
C ASP A 60 -0.84 8.90 12.11
N SER A 61 -1.67 8.59 11.11
CA SER A 61 -2.50 9.62 10.45
C SER A 61 -3.42 10.34 11.45
N ARG A 62 -3.97 9.64 12.45
CA ARG A 62 -4.77 10.28 13.51
C ARG A 62 -3.94 11.24 14.34
N ALA A 63 -2.71 10.87 14.70
CA ALA A 63 -1.80 11.72 15.47
C ALA A 63 -1.42 12.98 14.67
N VAL A 64 -0.99 12.79 13.42
CA VAL A 64 -0.57 13.85 12.49
C VAL A 64 -1.71 14.84 12.21
N VAL A 65 -2.90 14.34 11.88
CA VAL A 65 -4.09 15.19 11.62
C VAL A 65 -4.47 16.00 12.86
N ARG A 66 -4.43 15.39 14.05
CA ARG A 66 -4.75 16.10 15.29
C ARG A 66 -3.79 17.27 15.53
N GLU A 67 -2.50 17.07 15.29
CA GLU A 67 -1.50 18.12 15.45
C GLU A 67 -1.68 19.22 14.40
N LEU A 68 -1.90 18.86 13.13
CA LEU A 68 -2.16 19.81 12.05
C LEU A 68 -3.38 20.70 12.32
N VAL A 69 -4.49 20.12 12.79
CA VAL A 69 -5.69 20.89 13.14
C VAL A 69 -5.39 21.88 14.27
N GLY A 70 -4.65 21.46 15.30
CA GLY A 70 -4.22 22.34 16.38
C GLY A 70 -3.33 23.49 15.90
N LEU A 71 -2.38 23.21 15.01
CA LEU A 71 -1.49 24.22 14.41
C LEU A 71 -2.26 25.21 13.53
N ARG A 72 -3.20 24.74 12.70
CA ARG A 72 -4.06 25.62 11.88
C ARG A 72 -4.89 26.55 12.78
N GLN A 73 -5.51 26.04 13.84
CA GLN A 73 -6.26 26.85 14.80
C GLN A 73 -5.36 27.90 15.49
N ALA A 74 -4.18 27.50 15.95
CA ALA A 74 -3.22 28.42 16.58
C ALA A 74 -2.76 29.53 15.62
N LEU A 75 -2.42 29.17 14.38
CA LEU A 75 -2.05 30.12 13.32
C LEU A 75 -3.20 31.08 13.00
N THR A 76 -4.42 30.57 12.74
CA THR A 76 -5.59 31.40 12.43
C THR A 76 -5.97 32.33 13.59
N SER A 77 -5.86 31.87 14.84
CA SER A 77 -6.13 32.71 16.01
C SER A 77 -5.08 33.83 16.22
N GLY A 78 -3.85 33.65 15.72
CA GLY A 78 -2.79 34.66 15.73
C GLY A 78 -2.76 35.58 14.49
N LEU A 79 -3.33 35.13 13.37
CA LEU A 79 -3.34 35.78 12.04
C LEU A 79 -4.70 36.38 11.67
N ALA A 80 -5.38 37.09 12.58
CA ALA A 80 -6.60 37.83 12.22
C ALA A 80 -6.41 38.96 11.17
N SER A 81 -5.32 38.98 10.40
CA SER A 81 -5.22 39.69 9.12
C SER A 81 -4.58 38.80 8.04
N GLY A 82 -5.40 38.38 7.06
CA GLY A 82 -4.88 37.78 5.83
C GLY A 82 -5.76 36.70 5.24
N THR A 83 -6.39 37.00 4.10
CA THR A 83 -7.17 36.08 3.27
C THR A 83 -6.33 34.90 2.79
N VAL A 84 -6.79 33.67 3.06
CA VAL A 84 -6.20 32.44 2.53
C VAL A 84 -6.65 32.25 1.09
N ALA A 85 -5.68 32.10 0.18
CA ALA A 85 -5.93 31.84 -1.23
C ALA A 85 -6.60 30.47 -1.43
N ALA A 86 -7.63 30.43 -2.26
CA ALA A 86 -8.33 29.20 -2.62
C ALA A 86 -7.40 28.31 -3.47
N SER A 87 -7.24 27.05 -3.06
CA SER A 87 -6.54 26.02 -3.83
C SER A 87 -7.38 25.62 -5.04
N ALA A 88 -6.73 25.45 -6.20
CA ALA A 88 -7.37 25.00 -7.43
C ALA A 88 -7.84 23.54 -7.33
N ALA A 89 -8.97 23.23 -7.96
CA ALA A 89 -9.52 21.87 -8.02
C ALA A 89 -8.65 20.96 -8.89
N MET A 90 -8.37 19.74 -8.41
CA MET A 90 -7.76 18.68 -9.23
C MET A 90 -8.83 18.05 -10.14
N GLU A 91 -8.52 17.92 -11.43
CA GLU A 91 -9.39 17.31 -12.45
C GLU A 91 -9.20 15.79 -12.61
N ASP A 92 -8.20 15.18 -11.97
CA ASP A 92 -8.01 13.72 -12.05
C ASP A 92 -8.86 12.99 -11.00
N ALA A 93 -9.95 12.40 -11.47
CA ALA A 93 -10.77 11.48 -10.70
C ALA A 93 -10.34 10.04 -11.00
N VAL A 94 -9.65 9.40 -10.07
CA VAL A 94 -9.54 7.94 -10.04
C VAL A 94 -10.79 7.39 -9.37
N ASP A 95 -11.50 6.51 -10.07
CA ASP A 95 -12.72 5.90 -9.55
C ASP A 95 -12.42 5.06 -8.31
N ARG A 96 -13.34 5.11 -7.35
CA ARG A 96 -13.19 4.31 -6.14
C ARG A 96 -13.22 2.81 -6.48
N PRO A 97 -12.23 2.01 -6.04
CA PRO A 97 -12.23 0.57 -6.26
C PRO A 97 -13.41 -0.13 -5.56
N VAL A 98 -13.95 -1.15 -6.22
CA VAL A 98 -15.08 -1.97 -5.73
C VAL A 98 -14.56 -3.33 -5.28
N VAL A 99 -14.97 -3.77 -4.08
CA VAL A 99 -14.57 -5.05 -3.49
C VAL A 99 -14.60 -6.19 -4.53
N LEU A 100 -13.41 -6.74 -4.80
CA LEU A 100 -13.23 -7.92 -5.62
C LEU A 100 -13.43 -9.16 -4.75
N ASN A 101 -14.07 -10.19 -5.29
CA ASN A 101 -14.24 -11.47 -4.61
C ASN A 101 -13.93 -12.63 -5.57
N ALA A 102 -13.76 -13.83 -5.02
CA ALA A 102 -13.39 -15.03 -5.77
C ALA A 102 -14.46 -15.42 -6.82
N GLU A 103 -15.75 -15.19 -6.53
CA GLU A 103 -16.84 -15.49 -7.46
C GLU A 103 -16.75 -14.61 -8.72
N SER A 104 -16.50 -13.30 -8.57
CA SER A 104 -16.27 -12.39 -9.68
C SER A 104 -15.12 -12.84 -10.60
N LEU A 105 -14.03 -13.38 -10.03
CA LEU A 105 -12.91 -13.93 -10.79
C LEU A 105 -13.31 -15.20 -11.57
N ARG A 106 -14.08 -16.10 -10.94
CA ARG A 106 -14.57 -17.33 -11.56
C ARG A 106 -15.55 -17.03 -12.70
N GLU A 107 -16.45 -16.08 -12.51
CA GLU A 107 -17.43 -15.67 -13.52
C GLU A 107 -16.76 -14.99 -14.71
N ARG A 108 -15.81 -14.09 -14.46
CA ARG A 108 -15.11 -13.33 -15.52
C ARG A 108 -14.15 -14.19 -16.32
N PHE A 109 -13.48 -15.15 -15.66
CA PHE A 109 -12.52 -16.06 -16.29
C PHE A 109 -12.88 -17.51 -15.97
N PRO A 110 -13.93 -18.05 -16.59
CA PRO A 110 -14.45 -19.36 -16.25
C PRO A 110 -13.55 -20.47 -16.80
N ILE A 111 -13.30 -21.49 -15.98
CA ILE A 111 -12.66 -22.73 -16.42
C ILE A 111 -13.80 -23.69 -16.76
N GLN A 112 -14.23 -23.67 -18.02
CA GLN A 112 -15.36 -24.46 -18.50
C GLN A 112 -14.91 -25.85 -18.98
N ASN A 113 -15.79 -26.84 -18.79
CA ASN A 113 -15.74 -28.21 -19.31
C ASN A 113 -14.90 -29.24 -18.53
N SER A 114 -15.43 -30.47 -18.50
CA SER A 114 -14.69 -31.68 -18.15
C SER A 114 -14.70 -32.61 -19.37
N PRO A 115 -13.53 -33.09 -19.84
CA PRO A 115 -12.19 -32.81 -19.34
C PRO A 115 -11.71 -31.38 -19.67
N VAL A 116 -11.02 -30.74 -18.72
CA VAL A 116 -10.44 -29.39 -18.89
C VAL A 116 -9.23 -29.46 -19.82
N ILE A 117 -9.19 -28.60 -20.84
CA ILE A 117 -8.03 -28.44 -21.71
C ILE A 117 -6.97 -27.63 -20.94
N VAL A 118 -5.76 -28.17 -20.75
CA VAL A 118 -4.67 -27.55 -19.96
C VAL A 118 -4.41 -26.11 -20.36
N ARG A 119 -4.42 -25.81 -21.67
CA ARG A 119 -4.24 -24.45 -22.19
C ARG A 119 -5.33 -23.48 -21.71
N GLU A 120 -6.59 -23.92 -21.65
CA GLU A 120 -7.70 -23.08 -21.19
C GLU A 120 -7.62 -22.84 -19.68
N LEU A 121 -7.18 -23.84 -18.92
CA LEU A 121 -6.86 -23.69 -17.49
C LEU A 121 -5.78 -22.61 -17.29
N SER A 122 -4.63 -22.75 -17.98
CA SER A 122 -3.54 -21.80 -17.90
C SER A 122 -3.99 -20.37 -18.20
N GLN A 123 -4.68 -20.17 -19.33
CA GLN A 123 -5.15 -18.86 -19.76
C GLN A 123 -6.12 -18.23 -18.74
N ALA A 124 -7.03 -19.02 -18.16
CA ALA A 124 -7.96 -18.51 -17.18
C ALA A 124 -7.26 -18.13 -15.87
N LEU A 125 -6.31 -18.94 -15.39
CA LEU A 125 -5.58 -18.65 -14.16
C LEU A 125 -4.64 -17.46 -14.32
N GLU A 126 -3.92 -17.36 -15.45
CA GLU A 126 -3.11 -16.18 -15.78
C GLU A 126 -3.97 -14.92 -15.79
N ALA A 127 -5.11 -14.94 -16.49
CA ALA A 127 -6.01 -13.78 -16.54
C ALA A 127 -6.60 -13.40 -15.16
N ARG A 128 -6.86 -14.38 -14.28
CA ARG A 128 -7.27 -14.10 -12.89
C ARG A 128 -6.15 -13.42 -12.11
N THR A 129 -4.92 -13.94 -12.21
CA THR A 129 -3.73 -13.39 -11.55
C THR A 129 -3.44 -11.97 -12.04
N ASP A 130 -3.40 -11.76 -13.36
CA ASP A 130 -3.14 -10.47 -13.98
C ASP A 130 -4.19 -9.43 -13.55
N LEU A 131 -5.48 -9.79 -13.57
CA LEU A 131 -6.53 -8.87 -13.14
C LEU A 131 -6.36 -8.44 -11.67
N VAL A 132 -5.96 -9.35 -10.78
CA VAL A 132 -5.74 -9.00 -9.37
C VAL A 132 -4.55 -8.05 -9.24
N GLY A 133 -3.46 -8.29 -9.97
CA GLY A 133 -2.31 -7.37 -10.02
C GLY A 133 -2.69 -5.97 -10.53
N GLU A 134 -3.41 -5.88 -11.65
CA GLU A 134 -3.95 -4.63 -12.18
C GLU A 134 -4.87 -3.92 -11.18
N TYR A 135 -5.70 -4.69 -10.48
CA TYR A 135 -6.63 -4.17 -9.48
C TYR A 135 -5.91 -3.61 -8.25
N LEU A 136 -4.84 -4.25 -7.78
CA LEU A 136 -3.99 -3.72 -6.71
C LEU A 136 -3.28 -2.42 -7.12
N ALA A 137 -2.77 -2.33 -8.35
CA ALA A 137 -2.19 -1.09 -8.88
C ALA A 137 -3.22 0.06 -8.98
N HIS A 138 -4.46 -0.27 -9.32
CA HIS A 138 -5.57 0.69 -9.29
C HIS A 138 -5.87 1.17 -7.85
N ILE A 139 -5.84 0.27 -6.86
CA ILE A 139 -6.01 0.63 -5.45
C ILE A 139 -4.91 1.59 -5.00
N VAL A 140 -3.64 1.34 -5.34
CA VAL A 140 -2.51 2.23 -5.04
C VAL A 140 -2.74 3.62 -5.62
N SER A 141 -3.10 3.69 -6.91
CA SER A 141 -3.36 4.96 -7.59
C SER A 141 -4.50 5.75 -6.91
N TRP A 142 -5.56 5.05 -6.50
CA TRP A 142 -6.69 5.66 -5.79
C TRP A 142 -6.30 6.14 -4.39
N GLU A 143 -5.60 5.31 -3.60
CA GLU A 143 -5.20 5.63 -2.24
C GLU A 143 -4.26 6.86 -2.21
N LEU A 144 -3.23 6.89 -3.05
CA LEU A 144 -2.29 8.01 -3.11
C LEU A 144 -2.99 9.32 -3.48
N LEU A 145 -3.92 9.27 -4.44
CA LEU A 145 -4.72 10.43 -4.83
C LEU A 145 -5.60 10.93 -3.67
N GLU A 146 -6.25 10.03 -2.94
CA GLU A 146 -7.09 10.39 -1.80
C GLU A 146 -6.25 10.91 -0.61
N THR A 147 -5.06 10.35 -0.38
CA THR A 147 -4.09 10.82 0.59
C THR A 147 -3.60 12.23 0.24
N GLU A 148 -3.31 12.50 -1.04
CA GLU A 148 -2.96 13.85 -1.51
C GLU A 148 -4.09 14.86 -1.28
N LYS A 149 -5.34 14.49 -1.60
CA LYS A 149 -6.51 15.34 -1.35
C LYS A 149 -6.63 15.66 0.14
N ALA A 150 -6.47 14.67 1.02
CA ALA A 150 -6.54 14.85 2.46
C ALA A 150 -5.39 15.72 3.01
N ALA A 151 -4.17 15.58 2.47
CA ALA A 151 -3.02 16.41 2.85
C ALA A 151 -3.22 17.89 2.51
N ARG A 152 -3.90 18.18 1.38
CA ARG A 152 -4.21 19.54 0.92
C ARG A 152 -5.42 20.13 1.63
N ASP A 153 -6.43 19.31 1.91
CA ASP A 153 -7.66 19.70 2.60
C ASP A 153 -8.05 18.68 3.68
N LEU A 154 -7.67 18.97 4.91
CA LEU A 154 -7.94 18.11 6.08
C LEU A 154 -9.44 17.91 6.37
N ASP A 155 -10.32 18.78 5.84
CA ASP A 155 -11.77 18.63 6.00
C ASP A 155 -12.40 17.77 4.91
N ALA A 156 -11.67 17.50 3.81
CA ALA A 156 -12.19 16.74 2.67
C ALA A 156 -12.37 15.25 3.00
N LEU A 157 -11.45 14.67 3.78
CA LEU A 157 -11.36 13.22 3.98
C LEU A 157 -10.86 12.83 5.38
N ASN A 158 -11.39 11.73 5.90
CA ASN A 158 -10.91 11.12 7.15
C ASN A 158 -9.86 10.04 6.82
N LEU A 159 -8.58 10.36 6.98
CA LEU A 159 -7.45 9.46 6.67
C LEU A 159 -7.55 8.09 7.37
N PRO A 160 -7.83 7.98 8.69
CA PRO A 160 -8.04 6.66 9.31
C PRO A 160 -9.14 5.83 8.65
N MET A 161 -10.21 6.47 8.18
CA MET A 161 -11.29 5.81 7.46
C MET A 161 -10.88 5.42 6.03
N LEU A 162 -10.09 6.27 5.35
CA LEU A 162 -9.50 5.94 4.05
C LEU A 162 -8.68 4.65 4.16
N TYR A 163 -7.70 4.60 5.08
CA TYR A 163 -6.86 3.42 5.27
C TYR A 163 -7.64 2.17 5.71
N SER A 164 -8.70 2.34 6.52
CA SER A 164 -9.58 1.20 6.86
C SER A 164 -10.28 0.62 5.65
N ARG A 165 -10.71 1.47 4.70
CA ARG A 165 -11.36 1.04 3.45
C ARG A 165 -10.35 0.47 2.48
N THR A 166 -9.17 1.06 2.36
CA THR A 166 -8.07 0.52 1.55
C THR A 166 -7.70 -0.88 2.01
N ALA A 167 -7.60 -1.10 3.33
CA ALA A 167 -7.36 -2.42 3.90
C ALA A 167 -8.44 -3.44 3.48
N GLU A 168 -9.72 -3.06 3.60
CA GLU A 168 -10.84 -3.93 3.21
C GLU A 168 -10.74 -4.40 1.75
N ILE A 169 -10.49 -3.48 0.82
CA ILE A 169 -10.43 -3.80 -0.62
C ILE A 169 -9.16 -4.57 -1.01
N VAL A 170 -8.02 -4.28 -0.38
CA VAL A 170 -6.75 -4.98 -0.61
C VAL A 170 -6.83 -6.42 -0.12
N PHE A 171 -7.30 -6.63 1.11
CA PHE A 171 -7.44 -7.97 1.68
C PHE A 171 -8.49 -8.80 0.96
N ALA A 172 -9.58 -8.18 0.49
CA ALA A 172 -10.54 -8.85 -0.36
C ALA A 172 -9.93 -9.31 -1.70
N ALA A 173 -9.07 -8.50 -2.31
CA ALA A 173 -8.38 -8.87 -3.56
C ALA A 173 -7.38 -10.03 -3.35
N ALA A 174 -6.55 -9.96 -2.30
CA ALA A 174 -5.63 -11.04 -1.93
C ALA A 174 -6.40 -12.34 -1.69
N ARG A 175 -7.45 -12.28 -0.88
CA ARG A 175 -8.33 -13.43 -0.59
C ARG A 175 -8.99 -13.98 -1.85
N ALA A 176 -9.46 -13.13 -2.75
CA ALA A 176 -10.07 -13.55 -4.01
C ALA A 176 -9.09 -14.36 -4.85
N TRP A 177 -7.84 -13.91 -4.95
CA TRP A 177 -6.78 -14.64 -5.65
C TRP A 177 -6.45 -15.96 -4.96
N THR A 178 -6.22 -15.94 -3.65
CA THR A 178 -5.89 -17.15 -2.87
C THR A 178 -6.97 -18.22 -3.00
N GLU A 179 -8.26 -17.84 -2.96
CA GLU A 179 -9.37 -18.78 -3.13
C GLU A 179 -9.50 -19.27 -4.58
N ALA A 180 -9.60 -18.38 -5.56
CA ALA A 180 -9.92 -18.73 -6.95
C ALA A 180 -8.72 -19.24 -7.77
N VAL A 181 -7.50 -19.13 -7.26
CA VAL A 181 -6.27 -19.54 -7.95
C VAL A 181 -5.48 -20.51 -7.08
N ALA A 182 -4.88 -20.04 -5.98
CA ALA A 182 -3.91 -20.82 -5.22
C ALA A 182 -4.52 -22.07 -4.54
N THR A 183 -5.69 -21.91 -3.91
CA THR A 183 -6.37 -22.97 -3.15
C THR A 183 -7.06 -23.98 -4.07
N GLU A 184 -7.72 -23.51 -5.13
CA GLU A 184 -8.39 -24.38 -6.10
C GLU A 184 -7.41 -25.11 -7.02
N HIS A 185 -6.27 -24.50 -7.34
CA HIS A 185 -5.30 -25.02 -8.30
C HIS A 185 -3.84 -25.07 -7.77
N PRO A 186 -3.57 -25.70 -6.61
CA PRO A 186 -2.27 -25.66 -5.94
C PRO A 186 -1.14 -26.36 -6.71
N GLY A 187 -1.48 -27.30 -7.60
CA GLY A 187 -0.49 -27.92 -8.50
C GLY A 187 0.02 -26.95 -9.56
N TYR A 188 -0.88 -26.14 -10.12
CA TYR A 188 -0.55 -25.13 -11.13
C TYR A 188 0.26 -24.00 -10.50
N THR A 189 -0.22 -23.43 -9.41
CA THR A 189 0.45 -22.35 -8.67
C THR A 189 1.87 -22.73 -8.28
N ARG A 190 2.11 -23.94 -7.74
CA ARG A 190 3.46 -24.41 -7.43
C ARG A 190 4.38 -24.55 -8.64
N THR A 191 3.82 -24.84 -9.81
CA THR A 191 4.60 -24.96 -11.06
C THR A 191 4.96 -23.58 -11.61
N MET A 192 4.09 -22.59 -11.40
CA MET A 192 4.30 -21.22 -11.82
C MET A 192 5.15 -20.39 -10.85
N ARG A 193 5.28 -20.81 -9.58
CA ARG A 193 6.09 -20.11 -8.57
C ARG A 193 7.48 -19.77 -9.10
N GLY A 194 7.90 -18.51 -8.97
CA GLY A 194 9.17 -18.01 -9.48
C GLY A 194 9.12 -17.50 -10.93
N ALA A 195 7.94 -17.47 -11.56
CA ALA A 195 7.78 -16.95 -12.92
C ALA A 195 8.05 -15.44 -13.02
N GLN A 196 7.84 -14.70 -11.92
CA GLN A 196 8.05 -13.26 -11.87
C GLN A 196 8.60 -12.86 -10.49
N PRO A 197 9.88 -13.14 -10.22
CA PRO A 197 10.45 -12.97 -8.89
C PRO A 197 10.29 -11.52 -8.37
N PRO A 198 9.80 -11.32 -7.13
CA PRO A 198 9.56 -10.00 -6.58
C PRO A 198 10.84 -9.16 -6.48
N ALA A 199 10.76 -7.91 -6.94
CA ALA A 199 11.84 -6.94 -6.84
C ALA A 199 12.10 -6.56 -5.37
N PHE A 200 11.05 -6.45 -4.55
CA PHE A 200 11.19 -6.04 -3.15
C PHE A 200 12.03 -7.02 -2.32
N LEU A 201 12.02 -8.32 -2.63
CA LEU A 201 12.87 -9.31 -1.95
C LEU A 201 14.36 -9.08 -2.25
N ASN A 202 14.69 -8.71 -3.49
CA ASN A 202 16.06 -8.36 -3.86
C ASN A 202 16.53 -7.10 -3.13
N GLU A 203 15.66 -6.10 -3.00
CA GLU A 203 15.98 -4.87 -2.27
C GLU A 203 16.11 -5.13 -0.76
N ARG A 204 15.23 -5.95 -0.16
CA ARG A 204 15.37 -6.38 1.25
C ARG A 204 16.71 -7.08 1.50
N ALA A 205 17.06 -8.06 0.67
CA ALA A 205 18.33 -8.78 0.78
C ALA A 205 19.54 -7.83 0.65
N ARG A 206 19.44 -6.82 -0.21
CA ARG A 206 20.47 -5.77 -0.37
C ARG A 206 20.57 -4.89 0.87
N ILE A 207 19.44 -4.46 1.45
CA ILE A 207 19.39 -3.66 2.68
C ILE A 207 20.00 -4.45 3.83
N ASP A 208 19.63 -5.71 4.02
CA ASP A 208 20.16 -6.56 5.08
C ASP A 208 21.68 -6.72 4.98
N ALA A 209 22.22 -6.89 3.77
CA ALA A 209 23.66 -6.94 3.54
C ALA A 209 24.36 -5.61 3.93
N VAL A 210 23.71 -4.48 3.68
CA VAL A 210 24.21 -3.16 4.11
C VAL A 210 24.17 -3.03 5.63
N VAL A 211 23.06 -3.39 6.27
CA VAL A 211 22.87 -3.34 7.73
C VAL A 211 23.91 -4.24 8.41
N ALA A 212 24.07 -5.48 7.97
CA ALA A 212 25.06 -6.42 8.47
C ALA A 212 26.49 -5.83 8.38
N ARG A 213 26.83 -5.17 7.26
CA ARG A 213 28.12 -4.49 7.10
C ARG A 213 28.30 -3.30 8.05
N VAL A 214 27.24 -2.52 8.30
CA VAL A 214 27.28 -1.41 9.27
C VAL A 214 27.45 -1.94 10.69
N ILE A 215 26.72 -2.99 11.06
CA ILE A 215 26.85 -3.66 12.36
C ILE A 215 28.28 -4.20 12.54
N ALA A 216 28.81 -4.92 11.55
CA ALA A 216 30.19 -5.43 11.58
C ALA A 216 31.24 -4.31 11.70
N LYS A 217 31.06 -3.19 10.98
CA LYS A 217 31.94 -2.03 11.09
C LYS A 217 31.87 -1.39 12.47
N ARG A 218 30.67 -1.24 13.06
CA ARG A 218 30.50 -0.70 14.42
C ARG A 218 31.14 -1.60 15.48
N ALA A 219 31.01 -2.92 15.33
CA ALA A 219 31.65 -3.89 16.22
C ALA A 219 33.19 -3.83 16.14
N GLY A 220 33.76 -3.80 14.93
CA GLY A 220 35.21 -3.70 14.73
C GLY A 220 35.81 -2.32 15.10
N SER A 221 34.99 -1.26 15.14
CA SER A 221 35.42 0.07 15.60
C SER A 221 35.52 0.17 17.13
N GLY A 222 34.94 -0.79 17.87
CA GLY A 222 35.03 -0.88 19.32
C GLY A 222 36.28 -1.61 19.84
N GLU A 223 37.01 -2.31 18.97
CA GLU A 223 38.19 -3.11 19.35
C GLU A 223 39.53 -2.34 19.32
N TYR A 224 39.52 -1.05 18.96
CA TYR A 224 40.72 -0.18 18.95
C TYR A 224 40.74 0.85 20.10
N VAL A 225 40.27 0.46 21.29
CA VAL A 225 40.55 1.18 22.54
C VAL A 225 40.83 0.16 23.64
N GLY A 226 42.09 -0.27 23.73
CA GLY A 226 42.61 -1.17 24.76
C GLY A 226 44.12 -1.11 24.79
#